data_AF-A0A971XX54-F1
#
_entry.id   AF-A0A971XX54-F1
#
_cell.length_a   1.000
_cell.length_b   1.000
_cell.length_c   1.000
_cell.angle_alpha   90.00
_cell.angle_beta   90.00
_cell.angle_gamma   90.00
#
_symmetry.space_group_name_H-M   'P 1'
#
loop_
_entity.id
_entity.type
_entity.pdbx_description
1 polymer ?
#
loop_
_entity_poly.entity_id
_entity_poly.type
_entity_poly.pdbx_seq_one_letter_code
_entity_poly.pdbx_strand_id
1 'polypeptide(L)'
;MSESKQVGKQVGKQDRKQVGNQGGKQDGKQSSNTLNKLNETKLDDLSSSDHLALNRDDDDDQFSEVAKEFGQVFGYPPNQTQVQMITSFLTDGLTTWHILEALKRTAEAGVTNPRYTQAILQRWMSLKAFTPEDVDRLDKLRQPKFRDQDRKFTREDFTFSEPPKPDPQLFPFLAAVTKEDDADAEQETDRL
;
A
#
# COMPACT_ATOMS: atom_id res chain seq x y z
N MET A 1 46.78 -23.44 -42.46
CA MET A 1 45.87 -24.50 -42.90
C MET A 1 44.63 -24.34 -42.03
N SER A 2 43.68 -23.48 -42.44
CA SER A 2 42.48 -23.81 -43.24
C SER A 2 41.57 -24.77 -42.45
N GLU A 3 40.34 -24.45 -42.09
CA GLU A 3 39.23 -24.21 -43.02
C GLU A 3 38.02 -23.50 -42.33
N SER A 4 37.35 -22.64 -43.10
CA SER A 4 36.15 -21.87 -42.76
C SER A 4 34.86 -22.58 -43.24
N LYS A 5 33.72 -22.32 -42.59
CA LYS A 5 32.33 -22.38 -43.12
C LYS A 5 31.39 -21.78 -42.05
N GLN A 6 30.75 -20.60 -42.17
CA GLN A 6 29.67 -20.13 -43.06
C GLN A 6 28.56 -21.19 -43.29
N VAL A 7 27.24 -20.94 -43.33
CA VAL A 7 26.28 -19.81 -43.22
C VAL A 7 24.89 -20.49 -43.25
N GLY A 8 23.82 -19.89 -42.68
CA GLY A 8 22.46 -20.30 -43.03
C GLY A 8 21.33 -19.59 -42.29
N LYS A 9 20.89 -18.43 -42.80
CA LYS A 9 19.62 -17.75 -42.47
C LYS A 9 18.55 -18.15 -43.49
N GLN A 10 17.31 -18.43 -43.05
CA GLN A 10 16.09 -18.52 -43.87
C GLN A 10 14.90 -18.39 -42.89
N VAL A 11 13.97 -17.42 -42.84
CA VAL A 11 13.13 -16.64 -43.79
C VAL A 11 12.07 -17.47 -44.54
N GLY A 12 10.83 -17.38 -44.06
CA GLY A 12 9.55 -17.46 -44.78
C GLY A 12 8.46 -16.89 -43.84
N LYS A 13 7.77 -15.76 -44.09
CA LYS A 13 6.74 -15.43 -45.12
C LYS A 13 5.72 -16.55 -45.26
N GLN A 14 4.40 -16.37 -45.31
CA GLN A 14 3.43 -15.27 -45.20
C GLN A 14 2.08 -16.02 -45.26
N ASP A 15 1.06 -15.65 -44.49
CA ASP A 15 -0.31 -15.90 -44.93
C ASP A 15 -1.21 -14.73 -44.57
N ARG A 16 -1.75 -14.14 -45.62
CA ARG A 16 -2.53 -12.91 -45.68
C ARG A 16 -3.93 -13.34 -46.12
N LYS A 17 -4.94 -13.17 -45.26
CA LYS A 17 -6.34 -13.21 -45.70
C LYS A 17 -6.97 -11.82 -45.62
N GLN A 18 -7.14 -11.25 -46.81
CA GLN A 18 -8.08 -10.19 -47.15
C GLN A 18 -9.52 -10.73 -47.08
N VAL A 19 -10.43 -9.94 -46.50
CA VAL A 19 -11.82 -9.64 -46.95
C VAL A 19 -12.18 -8.34 -46.19
N GLY A 20 -12.67 -7.21 -46.68
CA GLY A 20 -13.36 -6.84 -47.91
C GLY A 20 -14.80 -6.40 -47.59
N ASN A 21 -15.06 -5.10 -47.37
CA ASN A 21 -16.30 -4.34 -47.69
C ASN A 21 -16.31 -2.98 -46.95
N GLN A 22 -16.14 -1.83 -47.61
CA GLN A 22 -17.09 -1.07 -48.46
C GLN A 22 -18.29 -0.45 -47.70
N GLY A 23 -18.27 0.89 -47.61
CA GLY A 23 -19.30 1.71 -48.25
C GLY A 23 -20.25 2.54 -47.35
N GLY A 24 -20.25 3.86 -47.60
CA GLY A 24 -21.38 4.78 -47.34
C GLY A 24 -21.22 5.68 -46.11
N LYS A 25 -21.59 6.97 -46.11
CA LYS A 25 -22.04 7.95 -47.10
C LYS A 25 -22.07 9.30 -46.35
N GLN A 26 -21.77 10.39 -47.04
CA GLN A 26 -21.97 11.74 -46.55
C GLN A 26 -23.46 12.10 -46.51
N ASP A 27 -23.76 13.12 -45.70
CA ASP A 27 -24.75 14.20 -45.89
C ASP A 27 -25.77 14.38 -44.75
N GLY A 28 -25.69 15.56 -44.12
CA GLY A 28 -26.86 16.44 -44.06
C GLY A 28 -27.73 16.45 -42.80
N LYS A 29 -27.67 17.61 -42.12
CA LYS A 29 -28.80 18.42 -41.63
C LYS A 29 -29.47 18.12 -40.28
N GLN A 30 -29.24 19.12 -39.41
CA GLN A 30 -30.24 20.02 -38.79
C GLN A 30 -30.80 19.75 -37.39
N SER A 31 -30.85 20.88 -36.66
CA SER A 31 -31.72 21.25 -35.52
C SER A 31 -31.15 20.86 -34.15
N SER A 32 -31.02 21.75 -33.16
CA SER A 32 -31.97 22.79 -32.71
C SER A 32 -31.22 23.96 -32.05
N ASN A 33 -31.51 25.22 -32.38
CA ASN A 33 -32.42 26.13 -31.67
C ASN A 33 -32.35 26.07 -30.14
N THR A 34 -31.78 27.09 -29.49
CA THR A 34 -32.55 28.08 -28.70
C THR A 34 -31.64 29.19 -28.16
N LEU A 35 -32.06 30.41 -28.46
CA LEU A 35 -31.44 31.69 -28.15
C LEU A 35 -32.00 32.13 -26.79
N ASN A 36 -31.30 31.82 -25.69
CA ASN A 36 -31.65 32.33 -24.37
C ASN A 36 -31.01 33.70 -24.18
N LYS A 37 -31.78 34.73 -24.57
CA LYS A 37 -31.54 36.13 -24.21
C LYS A 37 -32.32 36.38 -22.92
N LEU A 38 -31.63 36.27 -21.79
CA LEU A 38 -32.16 36.57 -20.48
C LEU A 38 -31.14 37.43 -19.70
N ASN A 39 -31.55 38.67 -19.47
CA ASN A 39 -31.48 39.38 -18.18
C ASN A 39 -30.21 40.15 -17.85
N GLU A 40 -30.42 41.45 -17.80
CA GLU A 40 -29.73 42.49 -17.04
C GLU A 40 -29.24 42.01 -15.65
N THR A 41 -28.06 42.46 -15.22
CA THR A 41 -27.94 43.37 -14.08
C THR A 41 -26.49 43.79 -13.88
N LYS A 42 -26.33 45.11 -13.77
CA LYS A 42 -25.14 45.82 -13.36
C LYS A 42 -24.81 45.47 -11.91
N LEU A 43 -23.63 44.91 -11.66
CA LEU A 43 -22.99 44.91 -10.34
C LEU A 43 -21.50 45.17 -10.55
N ASP A 44 -21.15 46.45 -10.46
CA ASP A 44 -19.85 46.89 -10.00
C ASP A 44 -19.75 46.51 -8.52
N ASP A 45 -19.07 45.43 -8.15
CA ASP A 45 -18.36 45.38 -6.87
C ASP A 45 -17.27 44.30 -6.84
N LEU A 46 -16.24 44.61 -6.10
CA LEU A 46 -14.93 43.99 -6.02
C LEU A 46 -15.01 42.56 -5.47
N SER A 47 -14.46 41.57 -6.18
CA SER A 47 -13.90 40.39 -5.53
C SER A 47 -12.76 39.80 -6.35
N SER A 48 -11.57 40.08 -5.83
CA SER A 48 -10.30 39.49 -6.19
C SER A 48 -10.35 37.97 -6.04
N SER A 49 -10.05 37.23 -7.11
CA SER A 49 -9.45 35.89 -7.03
C SER A 49 -8.79 35.53 -8.35
N ASP A 50 -7.83 36.39 -8.73
CA ASP A 50 -6.69 36.02 -9.57
C ASP A 50 -5.70 35.21 -8.71
N HIS A 51 -6.06 33.97 -8.35
CA HIS A 51 -5.21 33.08 -7.55
C HIS A 51 -4.97 31.70 -8.18
N LEU A 52 -5.13 31.55 -9.49
CA LEU A 52 -4.85 30.28 -10.20
C LEU A 52 -3.75 30.37 -11.26
N ALA A 53 -2.78 31.27 -11.10
CA ALA A 53 -1.73 31.46 -12.12
C ALA A 53 -0.31 31.70 -11.58
N LEU A 54 0.03 31.22 -10.38
CA LEU A 54 1.41 31.20 -9.88
C LEU A 54 1.64 29.84 -9.23
N ASN A 55 2.63 29.07 -9.73
CA ASN A 55 3.22 27.82 -9.20
C ASN A 55 3.48 26.73 -10.26
N ARG A 56 3.47 27.05 -11.57
CA ARG A 56 3.75 26.04 -12.60
C ARG A 56 5.23 25.74 -12.83
N ASP A 57 6.14 26.58 -12.33
CA ASP A 57 7.60 26.39 -12.49
C ASP A 57 8.24 25.59 -11.33
N ASP A 58 7.65 25.60 -10.12
CA ASP A 58 8.28 25.00 -8.93
C ASP A 58 8.04 23.48 -8.82
N ASP A 59 6.93 22.99 -9.38
CA ASP A 59 6.58 21.56 -9.37
C ASP A 59 7.51 20.72 -10.26
N ASP A 60 8.00 21.30 -11.37
CA ASP A 60 8.92 20.62 -12.29
C ASP A 60 10.31 20.42 -11.65
N ASP A 61 10.76 21.37 -10.84
CA ASP A 61 12.04 21.29 -10.12
C ASP A 61 11.99 20.26 -8.98
N GLN A 62 10.89 20.21 -8.23
CA GLN A 62 10.71 19.24 -7.16
C GLN A 62 10.63 17.80 -7.68
N PHE A 63 9.93 17.59 -8.80
CA PHE A 63 9.88 16.26 -9.41
C PHE A 63 11.23 15.84 -10.00
N SER A 64 12.02 16.79 -10.53
CA SER A 64 13.37 16.55 -11.04
C SER A 64 14.27 15.94 -9.97
N GLU A 65 14.19 16.43 -8.72
CA GLU A 65 14.94 15.87 -7.59
C GLU A 65 14.50 14.44 -7.27
N VAL A 66 13.20 14.20 -7.19
CA VAL A 66 12.65 12.85 -6.96
C VAL A 66 13.04 11.88 -8.06
N ALA A 67 13.01 12.30 -9.33
CA ALA A 67 13.38 11.47 -10.46
C ALA A 67 14.87 11.11 -10.46
N LYS A 68 15.74 12.03 -10.04
CA LYS A 68 17.18 11.78 -9.87
C LYS A 68 17.42 10.74 -8.77
N GLU A 69 16.82 10.93 -7.60
CA GLU A 69 16.97 10.00 -6.48
C GLU A 69 16.39 8.62 -6.84
N PHE A 70 15.23 8.59 -7.51
CA PHE A 70 14.65 7.35 -8.03
C PHE A 70 15.62 6.62 -8.97
N GLY A 71 16.25 7.35 -9.90
CA GLY A 71 17.27 6.82 -10.79
C GLY A 71 18.49 6.29 -10.06
N GLN A 72 18.89 6.94 -8.97
CA GLN A 72 20.00 6.51 -8.12
C GLN A 72 19.68 5.22 -7.34
N VAL A 73 18.46 5.09 -6.81
CA VAL A 73 18.04 3.91 -6.03
C VAL A 73 17.79 2.69 -6.91
N PHE A 74 17.14 2.87 -8.07
CA PHE A 74 16.70 1.75 -8.92
C PHE A 74 17.58 1.51 -10.15
N GLY A 75 18.49 2.43 -10.48
CA GLY A 75 19.38 2.34 -11.63
C GLY A 75 18.73 2.66 -12.97
N TYR A 76 17.50 3.18 -12.98
CA TYR A 76 16.78 3.60 -14.18
C TYR A 76 15.83 4.76 -13.87
N PRO A 77 15.56 5.66 -14.82
CA PRO A 77 14.62 6.76 -14.63
C PRO A 77 13.19 6.25 -14.47
N PRO A 78 12.34 6.91 -13.66
CA PRO A 78 10.98 6.45 -13.42
C PRO A 78 10.16 6.38 -14.72
N ASN A 79 9.41 5.29 -14.90
CA ASN A 79 8.49 5.14 -16.02
C ASN A 79 7.18 5.92 -15.80
N GLN A 80 6.34 6.05 -16.84
CA GLN A 80 5.09 6.82 -16.76
C GLN A 80 4.16 6.36 -15.63
N THR A 81 4.03 5.05 -15.39
CA THR A 81 3.22 4.52 -14.29
C THR A 81 3.80 4.88 -12.92
N GLN A 82 5.13 4.87 -12.78
CA GLN A 82 5.82 5.24 -11.55
C GLN A 82 5.73 6.75 -11.30
N VAL A 83 5.82 7.56 -12.35
CA VAL A 83 5.55 9.00 -12.30
C VAL A 83 4.14 9.25 -11.77
N GLN A 84 3.12 8.63 -12.38
CA GLN A 84 1.73 8.76 -11.93
C GLN A 84 1.52 8.31 -10.48
N MET A 85 2.17 7.22 -10.09
CA MET A 85 2.15 6.73 -8.71
C MET A 85 2.73 7.78 -7.76
N ILE A 86 3.91 8.33 -8.04
CA ILE A 86 4.54 9.37 -7.22
C ILE A 86 3.66 10.62 -7.16
N THR A 87 3.15 11.09 -8.30
CA THR A 87 2.29 12.27 -8.38
C THR A 87 1.00 12.06 -7.57
N SER A 88 0.41 10.85 -7.56
CA SER A 88 -0.79 10.58 -6.75
C SER A 88 -0.54 10.77 -5.24
N PHE A 89 0.62 10.36 -4.74
CA PHE A 89 0.97 10.60 -3.33
C PHE A 89 1.14 12.09 -3.02
N LEU A 90 1.69 12.87 -3.97
CA LEU A 90 1.80 14.32 -3.83
C LEU A 90 0.41 14.99 -3.80
N THR A 91 -0.53 14.54 -4.64
CA THR A 91 -1.90 15.05 -4.63
C THR A 91 -2.68 14.65 -3.37
N ASP A 92 -2.34 13.50 -2.77
CA ASP A 92 -2.98 12.98 -1.56
C ASP A 92 -2.45 13.64 -0.26
N GLY A 93 -1.51 14.59 -0.39
CA GLY A 93 -1.02 15.42 0.72
C GLY A 93 0.34 15.02 1.29
N LEU A 94 1.03 14.04 0.71
CA LEU A 94 2.44 13.81 1.01
C LEU A 94 3.30 14.86 0.28
N THR A 95 4.38 15.30 0.92
CA THR A 95 5.31 16.25 0.31
C THR A 95 6.46 15.52 -0.40
N THR A 96 7.18 16.23 -1.26
CA THR A 96 8.40 15.77 -1.94
C THR A 96 9.41 15.16 -0.95
N TRP A 97 9.53 15.75 0.24
CA TRP A 97 10.36 15.23 1.33
C TRP A 97 10.02 13.77 1.70
N HIS A 98 8.72 13.44 1.79
CA HIS A 98 8.30 12.07 2.09
C HIS A 98 8.73 11.12 0.97
N ILE A 99 8.55 11.51 -0.29
CA ILE A 99 8.96 10.66 -1.41
C ILE A 99 10.47 10.36 -1.36
N LEU A 100 11.30 11.38 -1.15
CA LEU A 100 12.75 11.24 -1.02
C LEU A 100 13.14 10.35 0.18
N GLU A 101 12.50 10.55 1.33
CA GLU A 101 12.77 9.76 2.53
C GLU A 101 12.34 8.29 2.35
N ALA A 102 11.24 8.01 1.64
CA ALA A 102 10.82 6.65 1.31
C ALA A 102 11.80 5.97 0.34
N LEU A 103 12.33 6.72 -0.64
CA LEU A 103 13.37 6.23 -1.57
C LEU A 103 14.66 5.90 -0.82
N LYS A 104 15.11 6.78 0.07
CA LYS A 104 16.27 6.54 0.93
C LYS A 104 16.12 5.27 1.76
N ARG A 105 14.97 5.07 2.41
CA ARG A 105 14.68 3.83 3.18
C ARG A 105 14.64 2.58 2.32
N THR A 106 14.24 2.73 1.06
CA THR A 106 14.25 1.64 0.09
C THR A 106 15.69 1.24 -0.26
N ALA A 107 16.56 2.23 -0.46
CA ALA A 107 17.99 2.04 -0.68
C ALA A 107 18.70 1.45 0.56
N GLU A 108 18.41 1.95 1.76
CA GLU A 108 18.97 1.44 3.02
C GLU A 108 18.57 -0.03 3.28
N ALA A 109 17.35 -0.41 2.89
CA ALA A 109 16.90 -1.80 2.94
C ALA A 109 17.54 -2.69 1.86
N GLY A 110 18.27 -2.11 0.90
CA GLY A 110 18.86 -2.81 -0.24
C GLY A 110 17.82 -3.36 -1.21
N VAL A 111 16.61 -2.80 -1.23
CA VAL A 111 15.50 -3.30 -2.04
C VAL A 111 15.42 -2.52 -3.35
N THR A 112 15.55 -3.20 -4.48
CA THR A 112 15.52 -2.59 -5.82
C THR A 112 14.12 -2.57 -6.45
N ASN A 113 13.07 -2.77 -5.65
CA ASN A 113 11.69 -2.83 -6.14
C ASN A 113 10.90 -1.57 -5.75
N PRO A 114 10.39 -0.78 -6.73
CA PRO A 114 9.56 0.41 -6.46
C PRO A 114 8.30 0.13 -5.64
N ARG A 115 7.79 -1.11 -5.64
CA ARG A 115 6.65 -1.50 -4.79
C ARG A 115 6.97 -1.37 -3.30
N TYR A 116 8.24 -1.51 -2.91
CA TYR A 116 8.63 -1.33 -1.51
C TYR A 116 8.50 0.14 -1.08
N THR A 117 8.96 1.07 -1.92
CA THR A 117 8.73 2.51 -1.71
C THR A 117 7.25 2.83 -1.64
N GLN A 118 6.45 2.30 -2.59
CA GLN A 118 5.00 2.47 -2.57
C GLN A 118 4.38 1.99 -1.25
N ALA A 119 4.80 0.84 -0.72
CA ALA A 119 4.29 0.31 0.54
C ALA A 119 4.65 1.21 1.74
N ILE A 120 5.84 1.82 1.75
CA ILE A 120 6.24 2.81 2.76
C ILE A 120 5.30 4.02 2.71
N LEU A 121 5.08 4.58 1.51
CA LEU A 121 4.23 5.75 1.31
C LEU A 121 2.77 5.46 1.67
N GLN A 122 2.23 4.31 1.26
CA GLN A 122 0.89 3.87 1.62
C GLN A 122 0.72 3.73 3.13
N ARG A 123 1.74 3.22 3.84
CA ARG A 123 1.71 3.12 5.30
C ARG A 123 1.66 4.51 5.95
N TRP A 124 2.44 5.47 5.46
CA TRP A 124 2.40 6.84 5.97
C TRP A 124 1.05 7.50 5.71
N MET A 125 0.46 7.33 4.53
CA MET A 125 -0.90 7.83 4.26
C MET A 125 -1.94 7.19 5.18
N SER A 126 -1.89 5.87 5.35
CA SER A 126 -2.85 5.14 6.19
C SER A 126 -2.79 5.58 7.65
N LEU A 127 -1.60 5.97 8.11
CA LEU A 127 -1.36 6.45 9.48
C LEU A 127 -1.35 7.98 9.59
N LYS A 128 -1.72 8.68 8.51
CA LYS A 128 -1.78 10.15 8.41
C LYS A 128 -0.49 10.83 8.86
N ALA A 129 0.65 10.24 8.51
CA ALA A 129 1.96 10.82 8.75
C ALA A 129 2.32 11.77 7.61
N PHE A 130 1.78 12.99 7.67
CA PHE A 130 2.00 14.04 6.66
C PHE A 130 3.10 15.03 7.07
N THR A 131 3.68 14.88 8.27
CA THR A 131 4.80 15.67 8.74
C THR A 131 6.02 14.78 9.04
N PRO A 132 7.25 15.30 8.91
CA PRO A 132 8.46 14.59 9.30
C PRO A 132 8.41 14.06 10.74
N GLU A 133 7.81 14.81 11.65
CA GLU A 133 7.64 14.44 13.05
C GLU A 133 6.72 13.22 13.20
N ASP A 134 5.67 13.12 12.39
CA ASP A 134 4.78 11.95 12.39
C ASP A 134 5.50 10.69 11.93
N VAL A 135 6.34 10.82 10.91
CA VAL A 135 7.16 9.72 10.39
C VAL A 135 8.15 9.24 11.47
N ASP A 136 8.82 10.15 12.16
CA ASP A 136 9.72 9.81 13.28
C ASP A 136 8.98 9.15 14.45
N ARG A 137 7.80 9.65 14.83
CA ARG A 137 6.93 9.00 15.82
C ARG A 137 6.57 7.58 15.41
N LEU A 138 6.27 7.37 14.12
CA LEU A 138 5.93 6.07 13.59
C LEU A 138 7.11 5.08 13.58
N ASP A 139 8.32 5.57 13.36
CA ASP A 139 9.52 4.74 13.39
C ASP A 139 9.90 4.35 14.81
N LYS A 140 9.75 5.26 15.79
CA LYS A 140 9.90 4.95 17.22
C LYS A 140 8.94 3.87 17.70
N LEU A 141 7.74 3.79 17.13
CA LEU A 141 6.79 2.70 17.40
C LEU A 141 7.19 1.38 16.73
N ARG A 142 7.89 1.45 15.60
CA ARG A 142 8.31 0.27 14.82
C ARG A 142 9.57 -0.38 15.38
N GLN A 143 10.44 0.40 16.01
CA GLN A 143 11.57 -0.15 16.75
C GLN A 143 11.02 -1.22 17.69
N PRO A 144 11.41 -2.50 17.57
CA PRO A 144 11.10 -3.46 18.60
C PRO A 144 11.68 -2.85 19.87
N LYS A 145 10.83 -2.38 20.78
CA LYS A 145 11.27 -2.23 22.17
C LYS A 145 11.93 -3.55 22.45
N PHE A 146 13.24 -3.52 22.74
CA PHE A 146 13.96 -4.64 23.30
C PHE A 146 13.26 -4.99 24.61
N ARG A 147 12.10 -5.64 24.51
CA ARG A 147 11.36 -6.27 25.58
C ARG A 147 12.14 -7.55 25.79
N ASP A 148 13.09 -7.48 26.70
CA ASP A 148 13.53 -8.61 27.51
C ASP A 148 13.63 -9.93 26.72
N GLN A 149 14.22 -9.93 25.51
CA GLN A 149 14.46 -11.18 24.79
C GLN A 149 15.50 -12.06 25.51
N ASP A 150 16.20 -11.48 26.47
CA ASP A 150 17.09 -12.20 27.39
C ASP A 150 16.37 -12.76 28.63
N ARG A 151 15.09 -12.44 28.87
CA ARG A 151 14.33 -13.10 29.92
C ARG A 151 13.76 -14.40 29.38
N LYS A 152 14.65 -15.41 29.31
CA LYS A 152 14.25 -16.82 29.17
C LYS A 152 13.37 -17.14 30.38
N PHE A 153 12.06 -17.21 30.19
CA PHE A 153 11.17 -17.82 31.17
C PHE A 153 11.63 -19.27 31.33
N THR A 154 12.21 -19.56 32.48
CA THR A 154 12.61 -20.91 32.86
C THR A 154 11.40 -21.63 33.43
N ARG A 155 11.41 -22.96 33.41
CA ARG A 155 10.34 -23.78 34.01
C ARG A 155 10.10 -23.42 35.49
N GLU A 156 11.15 -22.94 36.16
CA GLU A 156 11.13 -22.46 37.54
C GLU A 156 10.30 -21.18 37.73
N ASP A 157 10.07 -20.38 36.68
CA ASP A 157 9.26 -19.15 36.74
C ASP A 157 7.75 -19.45 36.73
N PHE A 158 7.35 -20.70 36.45
CA PHE A 158 5.96 -21.16 36.51
C PHE A 158 5.69 -21.90 37.82
N THR A 159 5.40 -21.15 38.88
CA THR A 159 4.79 -21.73 40.08
C THR A 159 3.32 -22.02 39.79
N PHE A 160 2.94 -23.30 39.75
CA PHE A 160 1.52 -23.69 39.71
C PHE A 160 0.86 -23.22 41.01
N SER A 161 0.15 -22.10 40.94
CA SER A 161 -0.75 -21.67 42.01
C SER A 161 -2.08 -22.35 41.77
N GLU A 162 -2.53 -23.16 42.72
CA GLU A 162 -3.86 -23.75 42.67
C GLU A 162 -4.89 -22.60 42.59
N PRO A 163 -5.80 -22.62 41.60
CA PRO A 163 -6.80 -21.57 41.47
C PRO A 163 -7.71 -21.57 42.72
N PRO A 164 -8.12 -20.39 43.21
CA PRO A 164 -9.06 -20.32 44.32
C PRO A 164 -10.35 -21.05 43.96
N LYS A 165 -10.88 -21.83 44.91
CA LYS A 165 -12.13 -22.57 44.72
C LYS A 165 -13.23 -21.61 44.24
N PRO A 166 -13.93 -21.91 43.14
CA PRO A 166 -14.95 -21.02 42.61
C PRO A 166 -16.08 -20.89 43.63
N ASP A 167 -16.54 -19.65 43.85
CA ASP A 167 -17.65 -19.37 44.76
C ASP A 167 -18.95 -20.02 44.20
N PRO A 168 -19.55 -20.98 44.92
CA PRO A 168 -20.75 -21.67 44.47
C PRO A 168 -21.96 -20.75 44.33
N GLN A 169 -21.96 -19.54 44.93
CA GLN A 169 -23.01 -18.56 44.72
C GLN A 169 -22.87 -17.80 43.39
N LEU A 170 -21.64 -17.64 42.89
CA LEU A 170 -21.37 -16.92 41.65
C LEU A 170 -21.42 -17.84 40.43
N PHE A 171 -21.03 -19.11 40.60
CA PHE A 171 -20.98 -20.11 39.53
C PHE A 171 -21.70 -21.42 39.94
N PRO A 172 -23.03 -21.41 40.04
CA PRO A 172 -23.80 -22.60 40.47
C PRO A 172 -23.63 -23.79 39.52
N PHE A 173 -23.30 -23.55 38.24
CA PHE A 173 -23.04 -24.62 37.27
C PHE A 173 -21.73 -25.38 37.53
N LEU A 174 -20.75 -24.77 38.21
CA LEU A 174 -19.50 -25.44 38.60
C LEU A 174 -19.66 -26.31 39.85
N ALA A 175 -20.66 -26.03 40.69
CA ALA A 175 -20.94 -26.82 41.90
C ALA A 175 -21.65 -28.15 41.62
N ALA A 176 -22.22 -28.31 40.42
CA ALA A 176 -22.93 -29.53 40.01
C ALA A 176 -22.00 -30.64 39.48
N VAL A 177 -20.80 -30.29 39.00
CA VAL A 177 -19.83 -31.25 38.42
C VAL A 177 -19.07 -32.05 39.49
N THR A 178 -19.10 -31.63 40.76
CA THR A 178 -18.36 -32.29 41.84
C THR A 178 -19.22 -33.22 42.71
N LYS A 179 -20.46 -33.55 42.29
CA LYS A 179 -21.41 -34.35 43.09
C LYS A 179 -21.66 -35.76 42.59
N GLU A 180 -21.00 -36.19 41.53
CA GLU A 180 -21.15 -37.53 40.98
C GLU A 180 -19.76 -38.12 40.72
N ASP A 181 -19.08 -38.63 41.75
CA ASP A 181 -17.94 -39.57 41.61
C ASP A 181 -17.47 -40.17 42.96
N ASP A 182 -18.39 -40.45 43.90
CA ASP A 182 -18.07 -41.09 45.20
C ASP A 182 -19.01 -42.27 45.52
N ALA A 183 -19.37 -43.07 44.52
CA ALA A 183 -20.16 -44.28 44.74
C ALA A 183 -19.89 -45.38 43.71
N ASP A 184 -18.69 -45.96 43.70
CA ASP A 184 -18.53 -47.39 43.42
C ASP A 184 -17.10 -47.87 43.76
N ALA A 185 -16.93 -48.42 44.96
CA ALA A 185 -15.78 -49.22 45.32
C ALA A 185 -16.25 -50.38 46.22
N GLU A 186 -17.22 -51.14 45.72
CA GLU A 186 -17.61 -52.43 46.30
C GLU A 186 -17.07 -53.56 45.39
N GLN A 187 -16.13 -54.31 45.94
CA GLN A 187 -15.90 -55.75 45.78
C GLN A 187 -15.66 -56.30 44.36
N GLU A 188 -14.40 -56.68 44.07
CA GLU A 188 -14.16 -57.86 43.25
C GLU A 188 -13.04 -58.73 43.84
N THR A 189 -13.39 -60.01 43.92
CA THR A 189 -12.79 -61.10 44.68
C THR A 189 -11.63 -61.75 43.95
N ASP A 190 -10.60 -62.09 44.72
CA ASP A 190 -9.88 -63.37 44.74
C ASP A 190 -10.03 -64.27 43.49
N ARG A 191 -8.95 -64.42 42.71
CA ARG A 191 -8.70 -65.58 41.86
C ARG A 191 -7.19 -65.74 41.62
N LEU A 192 -6.65 -66.77 42.27
CA LEU A 192 -5.40 -67.47 41.94
C LEU A 192 -5.41 -68.04 40.52
#